data_AF-A0AA85AHD8-F1
#
_entry.id   AF-A0AA85AHD8-F1
#
_cell.length_a   1.000
_cell.length_b   1.000
_cell.length_c   1.000
_cell.angle_alpha   90.00
_cell.angle_beta   90.00
_cell.angle_gamma   90.00
#
_symmetry.space_group_name_H-M   'P 1'
#
loop_
_entity.id
_entity.type
_entity.pdbx_description
1 polymer ?
#
loop_
_entity_poly.entity_id
_entity_poly.type
_entity_poly.pdbx_seq_one_letter_code
_entity_poly.pdbx_strand_id
1 'polypeptide(L)'
;MSNKLLFGKALTSYDDEDIDELLSKLTPEELEQLNDDFDPDNSLLPPSQRCRDQTTKTPTGPYDREKLLRYLIEKAKAERDWEEAVPYEKKKRGKVYTPKQTISPSTQNELIEMGFDVELDDDVNKALENATEDELVDLAAVLGFTGMLNQVQFHASLEGRKLEMGGFSGVAKAERPKVVPDEPPNMTDVELNII
;
A
#
# COMPACT_ATOMS: atom_id res chain seq x y z
N MET A 1 38.47 59.94 -5.29
CA MET A 1 37.97 58.85 -6.14
C MET A 1 39.10 57.85 -6.31
N SER A 2 39.04 56.73 -5.59
CA SER A 2 40.07 55.70 -5.71
C SER A 2 39.87 54.98 -7.04
N ASN A 3 40.85 55.04 -7.94
CA ASN A 3 40.86 54.23 -9.16
C ASN A 3 40.94 52.77 -8.73
N LYS A 4 39.79 52.07 -8.75
CA LYS A 4 39.74 50.63 -8.48
C LYS A 4 40.53 49.96 -9.60
N LEU A 5 41.68 49.39 -9.23
CA LEU A 5 42.48 48.57 -10.13
C LEU A 5 41.95 47.14 -10.08
N LEU A 6 41.65 46.55 -11.23
CA LEU A 6 41.27 45.14 -11.35
C LEU A 6 42.42 44.42 -12.06
N PHE A 7 42.99 43.40 -11.43
CA PHE A 7 44.20 42.70 -11.91
C PHE A 7 45.35 43.63 -12.34
N GLY A 8 45.56 44.73 -11.60
CA GLY A 8 46.67 45.67 -11.84
C GLY A 8 46.45 46.68 -12.98
N LYS A 9 45.30 46.65 -13.65
CA LYS A 9 44.90 47.64 -14.67
C LYS A 9 43.76 48.53 -14.16
N ALA A 10 43.68 49.76 -14.67
CA ALA A 10 42.58 50.67 -14.38
C ALA A 10 41.28 50.14 -15.00
N LEU A 11 40.14 50.25 -14.30
CA LEU A 11 38.87 49.70 -14.77
C LEU A 11 38.50 50.21 -16.18
N THR A 12 38.79 51.48 -16.47
CA THR A 12 38.55 52.12 -17.78
C THR A 12 39.33 51.48 -18.93
N SER A 13 40.41 50.74 -18.67
CA SER A 13 41.17 50.05 -19.71
C SER A 13 40.54 48.73 -20.16
N TYR A 14 39.55 48.21 -19.41
CA TYR A 14 38.75 47.06 -19.82
C TYR A 14 37.50 47.50 -20.61
N ASP A 15 37.10 48.77 -20.52
CA ASP A 15 35.99 49.33 -21.32
C ASP A 15 36.36 49.43 -22.82
N ASP A 16 37.66 49.42 -23.14
CA ASP A 16 38.18 49.47 -24.51
C ASP A 16 38.39 48.07 -25.15
N GLU A 17 38.18 46.98 -24.39
CA GLU A 17 38.27 45.62 -24.93
C GLU A 17 37.00 45.28 -25.72
N ASP A 18 37.14 44.81 -26.96
CA ASP A 18 36.01 44.48 -27.83
C ASP A 18 35.32 43.20 -27.34
N ILE A 19 34.24 43.39 -26.57
CA ILE A 19 33.45 42.31 -25.97
C ILE A 19 32.87 41.39 -27.05
N ASP A 20 32.51 41.94 -28.22
CA ASP A 20 31.94 41.15 -29.32
C ASP A 20 32.99 40.20 -29.91
N GLU A 21 34.25 40.65 -30.03
CA GLU A 21 35.35 39.79 -30.46
C GLU A 21 35.62 38.66 -29.45
N LEU A 22 35.54 38.95 -28.15
CA LEU A 22 35.73 37.95 -27.10
C LEU A 22 34.61 36.89 -27.13
N LEU A 23 33.35 37.33 -27.24
CA LEU A 23 32.19 36.44 -27.32
C LEU A 23 32.20 35.58 -28.58
N SER A 24 32.73 36.10 -29.70
CA SER A 24 32.85 35.33 -30.96
C SER A 24 33.80 34.13 -30.90
N LYS A 25 34.71 34.09 -29.91
CA LYS A 25 35.67 33.00 -29.71
C LYS A 25 35.09 31.84 -28.90
N LEU A 26 33.95 32.02 -28.23
CA LEU A 26 33.29 30.98 -27.47
C LEU A 26 32.46 30.08 -28.39
N THR A 27 32.43 28.79 -28.07
CA THR A 27 31.53 27.83 -28.72
C THR A 27 30.08 28.04 -28.26
N PRO A 28 29.07 27.58 -29.03
CA PRO A 28 27.66 27.72 -28.62
C PRO A 28 27.35 27.06 -27.26
N GLU A 29 28.03 25.97 -26.92
CA GLU A 29 27.89 25.28 -25.63
C GLU A 29 28.48 26.10 -24.48
N GLU A 30 29.66 26.69 -24.67
CA GLU A 30 30.28 27.58 -23.67
C GLU A 30 29.47 28.87 -23.47
N LEU A 31 28.84 29.38 -24.53
CA LEU A 31 27.96 30.54 -24.45
C LEU A 31 26.69 30.24 -23.65
N GLU A 32 26.13 29.03 -23.78
CA GLU A 32 24.98 28.57 -22.98
C GLU A 32 25.37 28.40 -21.52
N GLN A 33 26.53 27.79 -21.24
CA GLN A 33 27.05 27.64 -19.88
C GLN A 33 27.31 29.01 -19.22
N LEU A 34 27.86 29.96 -19.96
CA LEU A 34 28.07 31.33 -19.48
C LEU A 34 26.75 32.05 -19.16
N ASN A 35 25.68 31.75 -19.91
CA ASN A 35 24.34 32.28 -19.64
C ASN A 35 23.75 31.66 -18.36
N ASP A 36 24.06 30.39 -18.06
CA ASP A 36 23.58 29.69 -16.86
C ASP A 36 24.25 30.21 -15.56
N ASP A 37 25.44 30.83 -15.66
CA ASP A 37 26.16 31.39 -14.51
C ASP A 37 25.60 32.74 -14.01
N PHE A 38 24.61 33.32 -14.68
CA PHE A 38 23.96 34.55 -14.21
C PHE A 38 22.98 34.29 -13.06
N ASP A 39 23.26 34.92 -11.91
CA ASP A 39 22.40 34.84 -10.73
C ASP A 39 21.01 35.45 -11.00
N PRO A 40 19.90 34.69 -10.80
CA PRO A 40 18.54 35.22 -10.95
C PRO A 40 18.23 36.38 -10.00
N ASP A 41 19.02 36.59 -8.94
CA ASP A 41 18.88 37.72 -8.02
C ASP A 41 19.80 38.91 -8.38
N ASN A 42 20.45 38.90 -9.55
CA ASN A 42 21.30 39.99 -10.00
C ASN A 42 20.50 41.30 -10.17
N SER A 43 20.68 42.22 -9.22
CA SER A 43 20.00 43.52 -9.16
C SER A 43 20.37 44.47 -10.31
N LEU A 44 21.50 44.23 -10.99
CA LEU A 44 21.94 45.04 -12.14
C LEU A 44 21.18 44.72 -13.42
N LEU A 45 20.46 43.59 -13.47
CA LEU A 45 19.63 43.19 -14.62
C LEU A 45 18.14 43.47 -14.34
N PRO A 46 17.36 43.90 -15.36
CA PRO A 46 15.92 44.04 -15.22
C PRO A 46 15.25 42.66 -15.02
N PRO A 47 14.12 42.56 -14.28
CA PRO A 47 13.49 41.29 -13.96
C PRO A 47 13.20 40.37 -15.16
N SER A 48 12.90 40.92 -16.32
CA SER A 48 12.65 40.15 -17.56
C SER A 48 13.89 39.47 -18.14
N GLN A 49 15.10 39.84 -17.71
CA GLN A 49 16.38 39.31 -18.19
C GLN A 49 17.11 38.49 -17.11
N ARG A 50 16.51 38.31 -15.93
CA ARG A 50 17.08 37.50 -14.84
C ARG A 50 16.81 36.01 -15.00
N CYS A 51 15.83 35.65 -15.83
CA CYS A 51 15.44 34.26 -16.06
C CYS A 51 15.79 33.86 -17.49
N ARG A 52 16.35 32.66 -17.65
CA ARG A 52 16.63 32.04 -18.94
C ARG A 52 15.35 31.86 -19.76
N ASP A 53 15.45 32.06 -21.07
CA ASP A 53 14.41 31.64 -22.00
C ASP A 53 14.27 30.11 -21.96
N GLN A 54 13.14 29.62 -21.42
CA GLN A 54 12.89 28.20 -21.21
C GLN A 54 12.56 27.43 -22.49
N THR A 55 12.65 28.08 -23.65
CA THR A 55 12.24 27.51 -24.93
C THR A 55 13.04 28.09 -26.09
N THR A 56 13.51 27.21 -26.97
CA THR A 56 14.11 27.56 -28.26
C THR A 56 13.06 27.83 -29.34
N LYS A 57 11.77 27.69 -29.02
CA LYS A 57 10.67 27.89 -29.96
C LYS A 57 10.46 29.38 -30.22
N THR A 58 10.36 29.75 -31.48
CA THR A 58 10.01 31.10 -31.89
C THR A 58 8.58 31.47 -31.45
N PRO A 59 8.30 32.75 -31.17
CA PRO A 59 6.96 33.18 -30.76
C PRO A 59 5.94 32.89 -31.87
N THR A 60 4.87 32.18 -31.53
CA THR A 60 3.89 31.67 -32.50
C THR A 60 2.79 32.67 -32.88
N GLY A 61 2.99 33.97 -32.62
CA GLY A 61 1.99 35.02 -32.83
C GLY A 61 0.91 35.06 -31.73
N PRO A 62 -0.26 35.70 -31.98
CA PRO A 62 -1.34 35.78 -31.00
C PRO A 62 -1.93 34.40 -30.71
N TYR A 63 -2.47 34.25 -29.50
CA TYR A 63 -3.03 32.99 -29.02
C TYR A 63 -4.22 32.51 -29.87
N ASP A 64 -4.11 31.31 -30.43
CA ASP A 64 -5.19 30.61 -31.15
C ASP A 64 -5.67 29.40 -30.32
N ARG A 65 -6.87 29.55 -29.75
CA ARG A 65 -7.51 28.52 -28.91
C ARG A 65 -7.86 27.26 -29.70
N GLU A 66 -8.29 27.36 -30.94
CA GLU A 66 -8.74 26.21 -31.74
C GLU A 66 -7.56 25.32 -32.13
N LYS A 67 -6.42 25.93 -32.46
CA LYS A 67 -5.17 25.21 -32.72
C LYS A 67 -4.69 24.46 -31.47
N LEU A 68 -4.73 25.10 -30.30
CA LEU A 68 -4.35 24.45 -29.03
C LEU A 68 -5.27 23.25 -28.74
N LEU A 69 -6.59 23.41 -28.87
CA LEU A 69 -7.53 22.33 -28.60
C LEU A 69 -7.34 21.13 -29.54
N ARG A 70 -7.12 21.38 -30.84
CA ARG A 70 -6.82 20.31 -31.80
C ARG A 70 -5.57 19.53 -31.40
N TYR A 71 -4.50 20.23 -31.04
CA TYR A 71 -3.26 19.62 -30.56
C TYR A 71 -3.50 18.78 -29.29
N LEU A 72 -4.23 19.29 -28.31
CA LEU A 72 -4.52 18.55 -27.08
C LEU A 72 -5.35 17.29 -27.34
N ILE A 73 -6.34 17.36 -28.23
CA ILE A 73 -7.15 16.20 -28.62
C ILE A 73 -6.30 15.15 -29.32
N GLU A 74 -5.45 15.57 -30.26
CA GLU A 74 -4.56 14.66 -30.99
C GLU A 74 -3.56 13.99 -30.04
N LYS A 75 -2.94 14.78 -29.15
CA LYS A 75 -2.03 14.27 -28.12
C LYS A 75 -2.72 13.28 -27.19
N ALA A 76 -3.92 13.60 -26.71
CA ALA A 76 -4.68 12.71 -25.83
C ALA A 76 -5.08 11.40 -26.51
N LYS A 77 -5.36 11.43 -27.83
CA LYS A 77 -5.66 10.21 -28.60
C LYS A 77 -4.43 9.36 -28.89
N ALA A 78 -3.25 9.98 -28.98
CA ALA A 78 -1.99 9.30 -29.26
C ALA A 78 -1.31 8.74 -28.00
N GLU A 79 -1.66 9.25 -26.82
CA GLU A 79 -1.17 8.76 -25.54
C GLU A 79 -1.66 7.31 -25.33
N ARG A 80 -0.72 6.41 -25.05
CA ARG A 80 -1.04 5.00 -24.79
C ARG A 80 -1.48 4.86 -23.33
N ASP A 81 -2.40 3.94 -23.08
CA ASP A 81 -2.75 3.56 -21.71
C ASP A 81 -1.51 2.99 -21.00
N TRP A 82 -1.38 3.25 -19.70
CA TRP A 82 -0.31 2.67 -18.92
C TRP A 82 -0.50 1.15 -18.77
N GLU A 83 0.60 0.40 -18.77
CA GLU A 83 0.53 -1.04 -18.55
C GLU A 83 0.31 -1.34 -17.04
N GLU A 84 -0.86 -1.85 -16.70
CA GLU A 84 -1.18 -2.26 -15.33
C GLU A 84 -0.58 -3.64 -15.03
N ALA A 85 0.52 -3.69 -14.27
CA ALA A 85 1.22 -4.94 -13.96
C ALA A 85 0.38 -5.93 -13.14
N VAL A 86 -0.54 -5.42 -12.30
CA VAL A 86 -1.48 -6.23 -11.51
C VAL A 86 -2.85 -5.57 -11.56
N PRO A 87 -3.81 -6.14 -12.30
CA PRO A 87 -5.16 -5.60 -12.36
C PRO A 87 -5.78 -5.49 -10.97
N TYR A 88 -6.42 -4.36 -10.69
CA TYR A 88 -7.22 -4.23 -9.48
C TYR A 88 -8.33 -5.28 -9.41
N GLU A 89 -8.34 -6.09 -8.36
CA GLU A 89 -9.43 -6.98 -8.01
C GLU A 89 -10.07 -6.53 -6.69
N LYS A 90 -11.42 -6.56 -6.60
CA LYS A 90 -12.17 -6.22 -5.38
C LYS A 90 -12.10 -7.33 -4.31
N LYS A 91 -10.89 -7.82 -4.01
CA LYS A 91 -10.62 -8.83 -2.98
C LYS A 91 -10.30 -8.14 -1.65
N LYS A 92 -11.05 -8.47 -0.60
CA LYS A 92 -10.72 -8.04 0.77
C LYS A 92 -9.58 -8.92 1.28
N ARG A 93 -8.37 -8.36 1.39
CA ARG A 93 -7.18 -9.06 1.91
C ARG A 93 -7.14 -9.12 3.45
N GLY A 94 -7.82 -8.19 4.12
CA GLY A 94 -7.88 -8.11 5.58
C GLY A 94 -9.14 -8.73 6.17
N LYS A 95 -9.07 -9.09 7.46
CA LYS A 95 -10.23 -9.50 8.25
C LYS A 95 -11.19 -8.31 8.40
N VAL A 96 -12.49 -8.59 8.34
CA VAL A 96 -13.52 -7.57 8.60
C VAL A 96 -13.54 -7.33 10.11
N TYR A 97 -13.47 -6.07 10.53
CA TYR A 97 -13.57 -5.71 11.94
C TYR A 97 -14.95 -6.11 12.49
N THR A 98 -14.95 -6.85 13.60
CA THR A 98 -16.14 -7.15 14.41
C THR A 98 -16.04 -6.40 15.74
N PRO A 99 -17.09 -5.64 16.12
CA PRO A 99 -17.09 -4.93 17.40
C PRO A 99 -17.04 -5.93 18.56
N LYS A 100 -16.19 -5.65 19.56
CA LYS A 100 -16.06 -6.49 20.75
C LYS A 100 -17.31 -6.37 21.63
N GLN A 101 -17.77 -7.50 22.17
CA GLN A 101 -18.79 -7.48 23.21
C GLN A 101 -18.12 -7.12 24.55
N THR A 102 -18.54 -6.03 25.17
CA THR A 102 -18.08 -5.65 26.51
C THR A 102 -18.78 -6.53 27.54
N ILE A 103 -18.01 -7.29 28.31
CA ILE A 103 -18.52 -8.06 29.45
C ILE A 103 -19.01 -7.05 30.50
N SER A 104 -20.23 -7.24 31.02
CA SER A 104 -20.75 -6.38 32.07
C SER A 104 -19.91 -6.51 33.35
N PRO A 105 -19.72 -5.41 34.10
CA PRO A 105 -18.90 -5.42 35.32
C PRO A 105 -19.43 -6.39 36.39
N SER A 106 -20.75 -6.66 36.40
CA SER A 106 -21.36 -7.68 37.26
C SER A 106 -20.81 -9.08 36.98
N THR A 107 -20.70 -9.46 35.71
CA THR A 107 -20.20 -10.79 35.29
C THR A 107 -18.70 -10.92 35.56
N GLN A 108 -17.95 -9.83 35.39
CA GLN A 108 -16.53 -9.80 35.72
C GLN A 108 -16.29 -10.01 37.23
N ASN A 109 -17.09 -9.35 38.09
CA ASN A 109 -17.00 -9.53 39.53
C ASN A 109 -17.36 -10.97 39.97
N GLU A 110 -18.37 -11.59 39.36
CA GLU A 110 -18.75 -12.99 39.63
C GLU A 110 -17.63 -13.97 39.23
N LEU A 111 -16.95 -13.72 38.10
CA LEU A 111 -15.80 -14.52 37.65
C LEU A 111 -14.61 -14.42 38.62
N ILE A 112 -14.34 -13.21 39.12
CA ILE A 112 -13.29 -12.97 40.12
C ILE A 112 -13.63 -13.70 41.43
N GLU A 113 -14.88 -13.64 41.89
CA GLU A 113 -15.34 -14.32 43.11
C GLU A 113 -15.25 -15.86 43.00
N MET A 114 -15.49 -16.42 41.81
CA MET A 114 -15.29 -17.84 41.51
C MET A 114 -13.81 -18.26 41.38
N GLY A 115 -12.86 -17.32 41.55
CA GLY A 115 -11.42 -17.60 41.48
C GLY A 115 -10.90 -17.81 40.05
N PHE A 116 -11.62 -17.32 39.03
CA PHE A 116 -11.18 -17.36 37.62
C PHE A 116 -10.28 -16.18 37.22
N ASP A 117 -9.87 -15.35 38.19
CA ASP A 117 -8.89 -14.29 37.97
C ASP A 117 -7.49 -14.90 37.91
N VAL A 118 -7.13 -15.39 36.73
CA VAL A 118 -5.79 -15.93 36.45
C VAL A 118 -4.96 -14.81 35.83
N GLU A 119 -4.07 -14.21 36.60
CA GLU A 119 -3.10 -13.24 36.10
C GLU A 119 -2.03 -13.95 35.25
N LEU A 120 -2.23 -13.94 33.94
CA LEU A 120 -1.17 -14.27 32.97
C LEU A 120 -0.31 -13.04 32.68
N ASP A 121 0.79 -13.22 31.96
CA ASP A 121 1.61 -12.11 31.48
C ASP A 121 0.78 -11.13 30.63
N ASP A 122 1.09 -9.83 30.71
CA ASP A 122 0.36 -8.75 30.02
C ASP A 122 0.15 -9.01 28.52
N ASP A 123 1.17 -9.55 27.85
CA ASP A 123 1.12 -9.86 26.43
C ASP A 123 0.15 -11.01 26.12
N VAL A 124 0.01 -11.98 27.02
CA VAL A 124 -0.89 -13.13 26.87
C VAL A 124 -2.33 -12.70 27.13
N ASN A 125 -2.59 -11.95 28.19
CA ASN A 125 -3.91 -11.39 28.47
C ASN A 125 -4.41 -10.55 27.29
N LYS A 126 -3.55 -9.67 26.77
CA LYS A 126 -3.86 -8.86 25.60
C LYS A 126 -4.10 -9.71 24.35
N ALA A 127 -3.37 -10.81 24.16
CA ALA A 127 -3.62 -11.72 23.04
C ALA A 127 -4.98 -12.41 23.18
N LEU A 128 -5.33 -12.88 24.37
CA LEU A 128 -6.61 -13.54 24.66
C LEU A 128 -7.80 -12.59 24.51
N GLU A 129 -7.69 -11.34 24.97
CA GLU A 129 -8.73 -10.32 24.79
C GLU A 129 -8.96 -9.89 23.33
N ASN A 130 -7.96 -10.10 22.47
CA ASN A 130 -8.03 -9.79 21.05
C ASN A 130 -8.34 -11.01 20.18
N ALA A 131 -8.24 -12.22 20.74
CA ALA A 131 -8.51 -13.46 20.04
C ALA A 131 -9.99 -13.53 19.62
N THR A 132 -10.22 -14.09 18.44
CA THR A 132 -11.57 -14.38 17.96
C THR A 132 -12.14 -15.65 18.62
N GLU A 133 -13.46 -15.81 18.62
CA GLU A 133 -14.11 -17.01 19.19
C GLU A 133 -13.59 -18.30 18.53
N ASP A 134 -13.34 -18.29 17.23
CA ASP A 134 -12.75 -19.42 16.49
C ASP A 134 -11.34 -19.77 17.01
N GLU A 135 -10.48 -18.77 17.22
CA GLU A 135 -9.12 -18.96 17.73
C GLU A 135 -9.12 -19.46 19.19
N LEU A 136 -10.09 -19.00 20.00
CA LEU A 136 -10.27 -19.51 21.37
C LEU A 136 -10.74 -20.96 21.39
N VAL A 137 -11.62 -21.35 20.46
CA VAL A 137 -12.03 -22.76 20.28
C VAL A 137 -10.84 -23.61 19.86
N ASP A 138 -10.00 -23.12 18.95
CA ASP A 138 -8.80 -23.84 18.53
C ASP A 138 -7.80 -24.03 19.66
N LEU A 139 -7.53 -22.96 20.43
CA LEU A 139 -6.70 -23.03 21.62
C LEU A 139 -7.25 -24.04 22.62
N ALA A 140 -8.56 -24.04 22.87
CA ALA A 140 -9.20 -24.95 23.79
C ALA A 140 -9.13 -26.42 23.33
N ALA A 141 -9.23 -26.68 22.03
CA ALA A 141 -9.04 -28.02 21.47
C ALA A 141 -7.60 -28.52 21.66
N VAL A 142 -6.60 -27.66 21.38
CA VAL A 142 -5.17 -27.99 21.59
C VAL A 142 -4.86 -28.20 23.07
N LEU A 143 -5.47 -27.42 23.97
CA LEU A 143 -5.29 -27.58 25.41
C LEU A 143 -6.04 -28.80 25.98
N GLY A 144 -6.89 -29.45 25.19
CA GLY A 144 -7.64 -30.64 25.60
C GLY A 144 -8.93 -30.34 26.38
N PHE A 145 -9.49 -29.14 26.28
CA PHE A 145 -10.76 -28.75 26.89
C PHE A 145 -11.99 -29.34 26.16
N THR A 146 -12.02 -30.66 26.00
CA THR A 146 -13.10 -31.41 25.35
C THR A 146 -14.46 -31.28 26.05
N GLY A 147 -14.49 -30.93 27.34
CA GLY A 147 -15.73 -30.70 28.07
C GLY A 147 -16.43 -29.37 27.74
N MET A 148 -15.72 -28.42 27.14
CA MET A 148 -16.26 -27.11 26.76
C MET A 148 -16.56 -27.00 25.25
N LEU A 149 -16.13 -27.99 24.46
CA LEU A 149 -16.28 -28.03 23.01
C LEU A 149 -17.19 -29.19 22.60
N ASN A 150 -18.01 -28.98 21.58
CA ASN A 150 -18.72 -30.08 20.93
C ASN A 150 -17.73 -30.93 20.10
N GLN A 151 -18.06 -32.19 19.88
CA GLN A 151 -17.25 -33.14 19.11
C GLN A 151 -16.92 -32.60 17.71
N VAL A 152 -17.87 -31.95 17.04
CA VAL A 152 -17.66 -31.32 15.73
C VAL A 152 -16.62 -30.19 15.79
N GLN A 153 -16.67 -29.35 16.84
CA GLN A 153 -15.74 -28.22 17.01
C GLN A 153 -14.32 -28.74 17.32
N PHE A 154 -14.22 -29.75 18.18
CA PHE A 154 -12.97 -30.40 18.54
C PHE A 154 -12.29 -31.07 17.34
N HIS A 155 -13.03 -31.85 16.55
CA HIS A 155 -12.48 -32.49 15.34
C HIS A 155 -12.17 -31.48 14.23
N ALA A 156 -12.98 -30.43 14.07
CA ALA A 156 -12.69 -29.37 13.09
C ALA A 156 -11.34 -28.69 13.39
N SER A 157 -11.08 -28.39 14.67
CA SER A 157 -9.82 -27.79 15.10
C SER A 157 -8.61 -28.71 14.87
N LEU A 158 -8.71 -29.98 15.27
CA LEU A 158 -7.64 -30.97 15.06
C LEU A 158 -7.30 -31.17 13.58
N GLU A 159 -8.29 -31.08 12.71
CA GLU A 159 -8.13 -31.25 11.26
C GLU A 159 -7.78 -29.93 10.53
N GLY A 160 -7.63 -28.81 11.26
CA GLY A 160 -7.35 -27.50 10.69
C GLY A 160 -8.45 -26.99 9.76
N ARG A 161 -9.68 -27.49 9.92
CA ARG A 161 -10.86 -27.06 9.15
C ARG A 161 -11.50 -25.86 9.84
N LYS A 162 -11.96 -24.90 9.05
CA LYS A 162 -12.76 -23.78 9.58
C LYS A 162 -14.06 -24.32 10.19
N LEU A 163 -14.41 -23.80 11.36
CA LEU A 163 -15.72 -24.02 11.95
C LEU A 163 -16.80 -23.44 11.04
N GLU A 164 -17.67 -24.29 10.51
CA GLU A 164 -18.81 -23.86 9.71
C GLU A 164 -20.00 -23.43 10.58
N MET A 165 -20.07 -23.86 11.85
CA MET A 165 -21.19 -23.57 12.74
C MET A 165 -20.87 -23.75 14.23
N GLY A 166 -21.23 -22.74 15.04
CA GLY A 166 -21.25 -22.80 16.50
C GLY A 166 -19.95 -22.36 17.18
N GLY A 167 -20.07 -21.45 18.15
CA GLY A 167 -19.02 -21.04 19.09
C GLY A 167 -19.37 -21.42 20.54
N PHE A 168 -18.64 -20.91 21.53
CA PHE A 168 -18.90 -21.15 22.96
C PHE A 168 -20.31 -20.72 23.38
N SER A 169 -20.86 -19.69 22.72
CA SER A 169 -22.22 -19.20 22.96
C SER A 169 -23.31 -19.93 22.16
N GLY A 170 -22.94 -20.86 21.27
CA GLY A 170 -23.85 -21.57 20.39
C GLY A 170 -24.61 -22.69 21.09
N VAL A 171 -25.91 -22.84 20.78
CA VAL A 171 -26.69 -24.01 21.23
C VAL A 171 -26.07 -25.26 20.61
N ALA A 172 -25.55 -26.16 21.45
CA ALA A 172 -25.03 -27.45 21.02
C ALA A 172 -26.14 -28.24 20.30
N LYS A 173 -25.97 -28.45 18.99
CA LYS A 173 -26.85 -29.28 18.18
C LYS A 173 -26.18 -30.62 17.96
N ALA A 174 -26.97 -31.69 18.01
CA ALA A 174 -26.52 -33.01 17.57
C ALA A 174 -26.10 -32.96 16.10
N GLU A 175 -25.07 -33.73 15.75
CA GLU A 175 -24.62 -33.87 14.37
C GLU A 175 -25.74 -34.50 13.54
N ARG A 176 -25.98 -33.96 12.33
CA ARG A 176 -26.93 -34.57 11.39
C ARG A 176 -26.32 -35.87 10.87
N PRO A 177 -27.03 -37.01 10.94
CA PRO A 177 -26.50 -38.28 10.43
C PRO A 177 -26.06 -38.13 8.98
N LYS A 178 -24.82 -38.50 8.69
CA LYS A 178 -24.32 -38.52 7.32
C LYS A 178 -25.06 -39.62 6.57
N VAL A 179 -25.78 -39.26 5.51
CA VAL A 179 -26.44 -40.24 4.64
C VAL A 179 -25.33 -41.01 3.93
N VAL A 180 -25.12 -42.26 4.35
CA VAL A 180 -24.19 -43.17 3.70
C VAL A 180 -24.94 -43.76 2.50
N PRO A 181 -24.38 -43.71 1.28
CA PRO A 181 -24.99 -44.39 0.14
C PRO A 181 -25.05 -45.90 0.42
N ASP A 182 -26.09 -46.55 -0.08
CA ASP A 182 -26.21 -48.01 0.03
C ASP A 182 -24.96 -48.68 -0.54
N GLU A 183 -24.44 -49.68 0.18
CA GLU A 183 -23.30 -50.45 -0.29
C GLU A 183 -23.65 -51.11 -1.63
N PRO A 184 -22.69 -51.19 -2.57
CA PRO A 184 -22.92 -51.89 -3.82
C PRO A 184 -23.33 -53.34 -3.53
N PRO A 185 -24.19 -53.95 -4.36
CA PRO A 185 -24.61 -55.33 -4.18
C PRO A 185 -23.37 -56.24 -4.01
N ASN A 186 -23.41 -57.12 -3.01
CA ASN A 186 -22.31 -58.05 -2.76
C ASN A 186 -22.06 -58.89 -4.02
N MET A 187 -20.92 -58.68 -4.68
CA MET A 187 -20.49 -59.40 -5.87
C MET A 187 -19.74 -60.70 -5.55
N THR A 188 -19.74 -61.13 -4.28
CA THR A 188 -19.10 -62.38 -3.88
C THR A 188 -19.89 -63.56 -4.45
N ASP A 189 -19.29 -64.23 -5.43
CA ASP A 189 -19.81 -65.49 -5.97
C ASP A 189 -19.51 -66.63 -4.98
N VAL A 190 -20.56 -67.13 -4.33
CA VAL A 190 -20.48 -68.21 -3.34
C VAL A 190 -20.02 -69.54 -3.94
N GLU A 191 -20.17 -69.74 -5.25
CA GLU A 191 -19.82 -70.99 -5.94
C GLU A 191 -18.33 -71.06 -6.33
N LEU A 192 -17.65 -69.93 -6.47
CA LEU A 192 -16.23 -69.89 -6.85
C LEU A 192 -15.24 -70.09 -5.68
N ASN A 193 -15.71 -69.98 -4.43
CA ASN A 193 -14.88 -70.10 -3.23
C ASN A 193 -15.04 -71.46 -2.51
N ILE A 194 -15.68 -72.44 -3.13
CA ILE A 194 -15.69 -73.82 -2.64
C ILE A 194 -14.48 -74.56 -3.25
N ILE A 195 -13.33 -74.43 -2.60
CA ILE A 195 -12.22 -75.39 -2.68
C ILE A 195 -12.07 -76.05 -1.32
#